data_AF-A0A7S0AAN2-F1
#
_entry.id   AF-A0A7S0AAN2-F1
#
_cell.length_a   1.000
_cell.length_b   1.000
_cell.length_c   1.000
_cell.angle_alpha   90.00
_cell.angle_beta   90.00
_cell.angle_gamma   90.00
#
_symmetry.space_group_name_H-M   'P 1'
#
loop_
_entity.id
_entity.type
_entity.pdbx_description
1 polymer ?
#
loop_
_entity_poly.entity_id
_entity_poly.type
_entity_poly.pdbx_seq_one_letter_code
_entity_poly.pdbx_strand_id
1 'polypeptide(L)'
;MAAKQIEGSAAKPSFLTRIGTMFANTAKNNLRPGAGIYSLGYGIAAGVVLSGLVYAGRTLHILCFDHDYYKLQSRKRYYEKQLLFSREQEEVADGHYLAALSAEYDPAATRMPFKPLEAKYRF
;
A
#
# COMPACT_ATOMS: atom_id res chain seq x y z
N MET A 1 61.78 53.69 -25.38
CA MET A 1 61.83 52.24 -25.12
C MET A 1 60.40 51.72 -25.06
N ALA A 2 59.96 51.03 -26.11
CA ALA A 2 58.63 50.42 -26.19
C ALA A 2 58.72 48.98 -25.68
N ALA A 3 57.92 48.62 -24.68
CA ALA A 3 57.88 47.27 -24.13
C ALA A 3 57.24 46.31 -25.15
N LYS A 4 57.99 45.28 -25.53
CA LYS A 4 57.52 44.14 -26.32
C LYS A 4 56.42 43.43 -25.55
N GLN A 5 55.18 43.52 -26.04
CA GLN A 5 54.05 42.73 -25.55
C GLN A 5 54.22 41.29 -26.10
N ILE A 6 54.43 40.34 -25.19
CA ILE A 6 54.63 38.92 -25.52
C ILE A 6 53.31 38.35 -26.03
N GLU A 7 53.30 37.95 -27.30
CA GLU A 7 52.32 37.02 -27.87
C GLU A 7 52.36 35.70 -27.09
N GLY A 8 51.20 35.26 -26.56
CA GLY A 8 51.05 33.91 -26.03
C GLY A 8 50.41 33.82 -24.65
N SER A 9 49.12 34.13 -24.56
CA SER A 9 48.27 33.44 -23.56
C SER A 9 46.81 33.48 -24.00
N ALA A 10 46.49 32.72 -25.04
CA ALA A 10 45.12 32.22 -25.20
C ALA A 10 44.87 31.27 -24.03
N ALA A 11 44.39 31.81 -22.91
CA ALA A 11 44.09 31.05 -21.70
C ALA A 11 43.17 29.88 -22.07
N LYS A 12 43.69 28.65 -21.99
CA LYS A 12 42.91 27.43 -22.22
C LYS A 12 41.70 27.49 -21.27
N PRO A 13 40.45 27.40 -21.77
CA PRO A 13 39.27 27.51 -20.90
C PRO A 13 39.33 26.43 -19.83
N SER A 14 39.04 26.80 -18.57
CA SER A 14 39.12 25.89 -17.42
C SER A 14 38.20 24.68 -17.61
N PHE A 15 38.51 23.54 -17.00
CA PHE A 15 37.73 22.31 -17.13
C PHE A 15 36.24 22.51 -16.76
N LEU A 16 35.97 23.30 -15.71
CA LEU A 16 34.60 23.65 -15.31
C LEU A 16 33.91 24.55 -16.35
N THR A 17 34.64 25.48 -16.97
CA THR A 17 34.10 26.31 -18.06
C THR A 17 33.84 25.48 -19.32
N ARG A 18 34.66 24.47 -19.61
CA ARG A 18 34.44 23.53 -20.72
C ARG A 18 33.24 22.62 -20.48
N ILE A 19 33.06 22.12 -19.26
CA ILE A 19 31.89 21.34 -18.88
C ILE A 19 30.63 22.21 -18.96
N GLY A 20 30.65 23.41 -18.38
CA GLY A 20 29.52 24.33 -18.41
C GLY A 20 29.14 24.76 -19.83
N THR A 21 30.11 25.06 -20.68
CA THR A 21 29.86 25.38 -22.10
C THR A 21 29.42 24.17 -22.92
N MET A 22 29.89 22.95 -22.60
CA MET A 22 29.42 21.72 -23.24
C MET A 22 27.96 21.43 -22.87
N PHE A 23 27.58 21.50 -21.60
CA PHE A 23 26.19 21.35 -21.18
C PHE A 23 25.29 22.45 -21.75
N ALA A 24 25.74 23.71 -21.74
CA ALA A 24 24.98 24.82 -22.31
C ALA A 24 24.79 24.67 -23.83
N ASN A 25 25.81 24.23 -24.57
CA ASN A 25 25.72 24.00 -26.01
C ASN A 25 24.87 22.76 -26.35
N THR A 26 25.00 21.67 -25.58
CA THR A 26 24.17 20.48 -25.73
C THR A 26 22.70 20.79 -25.40
N ALA A 27 22.42 21.56 -24.35
CA ALA A 27 21.08 22.02 -24.01
C ALA A 27 20.52 22.96 -25.09
N LYS A 28 21.29 23.95 -25.55
CA LYS A 28 20.87 24.89 -26.61
C LYS A 28 20.57 24.21 -27.94
N ASN A 29 21.29 23.14 -28.27
CA ASN A 29 21.08 22.39 -29.51
C ASN A 29 20.01 21.30 -29.41
N ASN A 30 19.80 20.71 -28.21
CA ASN A 30 18.89 19.58 -28.02
C ASN A 30 17.57 19.87 -27.26
N LEU A 31 17.37 21.10 -26.76
CA LEU A 31 16.10 21.57 -26.19
C LEU A 31 15.25 22.34 -27.21
N ARG A 32 15.63 22.33 -28.48
CA ARG A 32 14.81 22.87 -29.57
C ARG A 32 13.73 21.85 -29.98
N PRO A 33 12.55 22.31 -30.40
CA PRO A 33 11.54 21.42 -30.96
C PRO A 33 12.12 20.57 -32.11
N GLY A 34 11.92 19.26 -32.05
CA GLY A 34 12.45 18.30 -33.03
C GLY A 34 13.76 17.61 -32.65
N ALA A 35 14.43 18.01 -31.57
CA ALA A 35 15.57 17.26 -31.03
C ALA A 35 15.12 16.10 -30.13
N GLY A 36 15.86 14.99 -30.13
CA GLY A 36 15.48 13.76 -29.43
C GLY A 36 15.29 13.92 -27.91
N ILE A 37 16.12 14.76 -27.26
CA ILE A 37 16.01 15.03 -25.81
C ILE A 37 14.77 15.88 -25.51
N TYR A 38 14.44 16.85 -26.37
CA TYR A 38 13.22 17.64 -26.24
C TYR A 38 11.97 16.77 -26.35
N SER A 39 11.91 15.85 -27.32
CA SER A 39 10.77 14.92 -27.46
C SER A 39 10.64 13.97 -26.28
N LEU A 40 11.76 13.49 -25.72
CA LEU A 40 11.74 12.65 -24.51
C LEU A 40 11.19 13.42 -23.31
N GLY A 41 11.69 14.65 -23.08
CA GLY A 41 11.20 15.52 -22.03
C GLY A 41 9.71 15.89 -22.19
N TYR A 42 9.28 16.16 -23.42
CA TYR A 42 7.87 16.40 -23.74
C TYR A 42 7.00 15.19 -23.43
N GLY A 43 7.45 13.97 -23.77
CA GLY A 43 6.74 12.73 -23.44
C GLY A 43 6.62 12.51 -21.93
N ILE A 44 7.69 12.77 -21.16
CA ILE A 44 7.66 12.70 -19.69
C ILE A 44 6.67 13.73 -19.14
N ALA A 45 6.73 14.97 -19.59
CA ALA A 45 5.82 16.03 -19.15
C ALA A 45 4.35 15.69 -19.49
N ALA A 46 4.09 15.20 -20.70
CA ALA A 46 2.77 14.74 -21.11
C ALA A 46 2.26 13.60 -20.22
N GLY A 47 3.12 12.64 -19.86
CA GLY A 47 2.78 11.55 -18.93
C GLY A 47 2.43 12.04 -17.53
N VAL A 48 3.16 13.02 -17.00
CA VAL A 48 2.86 13.66 -15.70
C VAL A 48 1.53 14.41 -15.77
N VAL A 49 1.26 15.15 -16.84
CA VAL A 49 -0.01 15.88 -17.01
C VAL A 49 -1.19 14.91 -17.13
N LEU A 50 -1.07 13.87 -17.96
CA LEU A 50 -2.10 12.85 -18.14
C LEU A 50 -2.40 12.12 -16.84
N SER A 51 -1.37 11.68 -16.12
CA SER A 51 -1.57 11.03 -14.81
C SER A 51 -2.24 12.00 -13.82
N GLY A 52 -1.81 13.26 -13.77
CA GLY A 52 -2.44 14.30 -12.94
C GLY A 52 -3.92 14.47 -13.26
N LEU A 53 -4.31 14.52 -14.54
CA LEU A 53 -5.71 14.62 -14.96
C LEU A 53 -6.53 13.39 -14.58
N VAL A 54 -5.97 12.19 -14.73
CA VAL A 54 -6.64 10.94 -14.32
C VAL A 54 -6.88 10.92 -12.82
N TYR A 55 -5.88 11.30 -12.01
CA TYR A 55 -6.03 11.37 -10.56
C TYR A 55 -7.03 12.45 -10.14
N ALA A 56 -6.96 13.64 -10.73
CA ALA A 56 -7.93 14.70 -10.45
C ALA A 56 -9.37 14.28 -10.79
N GLY A 57 -9.56 13.66 -11.96
CA GLY A 57 -10.86 13.12 -12.38
C GLY A 57 -11.40 12.05 -11.43
N ARG A 58 -10.54 11.11 -10.99
CA ARG A 58 -10.92 10.10 -9.98
C ARG A 58 -11.28 10.73 -8.65
N THR A 59 -10.51 11.71 -8.19
CA THR A 59 -10.77 12.41 -6.92
C THR A 59 -12.11 13.13 -6.97
N LEU A 60 -12.42 13.84 -8.06
CA LEU A 60 -13.73 14.48 -8.25
C LEU A 60 -14.86 13.45 -8.32
N HIS A 61 -14.64 12.32 -9.00
CA HIS A 61 -15.62 11.24 -9.04
C HIS A 61 -15.95 10.70 -7.65
N ILE A 62 -14.91 10.40 -6.85
CA ILE A 62 -15.08 9.89 -5.49
C ILE A 62 -15.80 10.91 -4.60
N LEU A 63 -15.43 12.19 -4.70
CA LEU A 63 -16.01 13.23 -3.85
C LEU A 63 -17.47 13.54 -4.17
N CYS A 64 -17.86 13.49 -5.45
CA CYS A 64 -19.18 13.98 -5.87
C CYS A 64 -20.16 12.87 -6.29
N PHE A 65 -19.67 11.71 -6.73
CA PHE A 65 -20.49 10.71 -7.42
C PHE A 65 -20.41 9.30 -6.83
N ASP A 66 -19.42 8.98 -5.99
CA ASP A 66 -19.26 7.63 -5.44
C ASP A 66 -20.13 7.37 -4.20
N HIS A 67 -21.39 7.00 -4.44
CA HIS A 67 -22.31 6.57 -3.39
C HIS A 67 -22.21 5.07 -3.10
N ASP A 68 -21.63 4.29 -4.01
CA ASP A 68 -21.57 2.84 -3.91
C ASP A 68 -20.53 2.39 -2.90
N TYR A 69 -19.46 3.17 -2.71
CA TYR A 69 -18.50 2.97 -1.63
C TYR A 69 -19.19 2.86 -0.26
N TYR A 70 -20.07 3.80 0.08
CA TYR A 70 -20.78 3.80 1.37
C TYR A 70 -21.77 2.65 1.52
N LYS A 71 -22.50 2.32 0.45
CA LYS A 71 -23.41 1.16 0.44
C LYS A 71 -22.66 -0.14 0.68
N LEU A 72 -21.54 -0.34 -0.02
CA LEU A 72 -20.69 -1.53 0.15
C LEU A 72 -20.07 -1.60 1.53
N GLN A 73 -19.60 -0.49 2.09
CA GLN A 73 -19.02 -0.45 3.43
C GLN A 73 -20.06 -0.77 4.51
N SER A 74 -21.29 -0.27 4.37
CA SER A 74 -22.39 -0.64 5.25
C SER A 74 -22.70 -2.13 5.17
N ARG A 75 -22.82 -2.67 3.95
CA ARG A 75 -23.12 -4.08 3.70
C ARG A 75 -22.03 -5.02 4.24
N LYS A 76 -20.75 -4.66 4.11
CA LYS A 76 -19.63 -5.42 4.69
C LYS A 76 -19.73 -5.50 6.22
N ARG A 77 -19.96 -4.37 6.89
CA ARG A 77 -20.13 -4.32 8.35
C ARG A 77 -21.36 -5.11 8.82
N TYR A 78 -22.43 -5.10 8.04
CA TYR A 78 -23.61 -5.92 8.33
C TYR A 78 -23.28 -7.42 8.26
N TYR A 79 -22.61 -7.85 7.21
CA TYR A 79 -22.19 -9.26 7.07
C TYR A 79 -21.24 -9.70 8.17
N GLU A 80 -20.30 -8.84 8.57
CA GLU A 80 -19.39 -9.13 9.67
C GLU A 80 -20.16 -9.39 10.97
N LYS A 81 -21.14 -8.53 11.31
CA LYS A 81 -22.00 -8.74 12.48
C LYS A 81 -22.82 -10.03 12.39
N GLN A 82 -23.38 -10.32 11.22
CA GLN A 82 -24.16 -11.54 11.00
C GLN A 82 -23.30 -12.78 11.21
N LEU A 83 -22.05 -12.75 10.73
CA LEU A 83 -21.11 -13.85 10.87
C LEU A 83 -20.70 -14.06 12.33
N LEU A 84 -20.42 -12.99 13.07
CA LEU A 84 -20.12 -13.08 14.50
C LEU A 84 -21.30 -13.64 15.29
N PHE A 85 -22.50 -13.11 15.04
CA PHE A 85 -23.72 -13.59 15.70
C PHE A 85 -23.96 -15.09 15.44
N SER A 86 -23.77 -15.54 14.20
CA SER A 86 -23.99 -16.95 13.85
C SER A 86 -22.97 -17.85 14.57
N ARG A 87 -21.71 -17.42 14.67
CA ARG A 87 -20.66 -18.15 15.39
C ARG A 87 -20.94 -18.23 16.88
N GLU A 88 -21.30 -17.12 17.51
CA GLU A 88 -21.65 -17.10 18.93
C GLU A 88 -22.86 -18.00 19.21
N GLN A 89 -23.85 -18.02 18.33
CA GLN A 89 -25.00 -18.90 18.45
C GLN A 89 -24.62 -20.38 18.33
N GLU A 90 -23.74 -20.73 17.38
CA GLU A 90 -23.21 -22.09 17.22
C GLU A 90 -22.41 -22.51 18.46
N GLU A 91 -21.52 -21.66 18.97
CA GLU A 91 -20.73 -21.93 20.18
C GLU A 91 -21.61 -22.16 21.41
N VAL A 92 -22.68 -21.37 21.57
CA VAL A 92 -23.66 -21.55 22.66
C VAL A 92 -24.43 -22.87 22.49
N ALA A 93 -24.85 -23.21 21.27
CA ALA A 93 -25.53 -24.47 21.00
C ALA A 93 -24.63 -25.68 21.31
N ASP A 94 -23.36 -25.63 20.91
CA ASP A 94 -22.36 -26.66 21.21
C ASP A 94 -22.11 -26.76 22.72
N GLY A 95 -22.03 -25.62 23.42
CA GLY A 95 -21.95 -25.58 24.88
C GLY A 95 -23.13 -26.25 25.57
N HIS A 96 -24.35 -26.03 25.08
CA HIS A 96 -25.55 -26.70 25.58
C HIS A 96 -25.54 -28.20 25.30
N TYR A 97 -25.05 -28.62 24.13
CA TYR A 97 -24.90 -30.03 23.81
C TYR A 97 -23.92 -30.74 24.75
N LEU A 98 -22.75 -30.15 25.01
CA LEU A 98 -21.77 -30.68 25.96
C LEU A 98 -22.32 -30.71 27.41
N ALA A 99 -23.10 -29.69 27.79
CA ALA A 99 -23.78 -29.67 29.09
C ALA A 99 -24.87 -30.75 29.19
N ALA A 100 -25.53 -31.12 28.09
CA ALA A 100 -26.47 -32.24 28.10
C ALA A 100 -25.76 -33.58 28.34
N LEU A 101 -24.56 -33.76 27.78
CA LEU A 101 -23.76 -34.98 28.01
C LEU A 101 -23.30 -35.12 29.47
N SER A 102 -23.12 -34.03 30.21
CA SER A 102 -22.79 -34.12 31.64
C SER A 102 -23.94 -34.68 32.47
N ALA A 103 -25.20 -34.59 32.00
CA ALA A 103 -26.32 -35.25 32.65
C ALA A 103 -26.27 -36.79 32.51
N GLU A 104 -25.63 -37.30 31.47
CA GLU A 104 -25.40 -38.74 31.27
C GLU A 104 -24.16 -39.26 32.02
N TYR A 105 -23.34 -38.35 32.57
CA TYR A 105 -22.10 -38.72 33.25
C TYR A 105 -22.38 -39.45 34.57
N ASP A 106 -22.02 -40.72 34.63
CA ASP A 106 -22.00 -41.50 35.87
C ASP A 106 -20.57 -41.53 36.46
N PRO A 107 -20.29 -40.78 37.54
CA PRO A 107 -18.98 -40.78 38.17
C PRO A 107 -18.64 -42.12 38.83
N ALA A 108 -19.65 -42.92 39.21
CA ALA A 108 -19.42 -44.21 39.85
C ALA A 108 -18.85 -45.25 38.89
N ALA A 109 -19.15 -45.15 37.59
CA ALA A 109 -18.61 -46.02 36.55
C ALA A 109 -17.08 -45.91 36.41
N THR A 110 -16.47 -44.79 36.83
CA THR A 110 -15.02 -44.59 36.79
C THR A 110 -14.27 -45.29 37.94
N ARG A 111 -15.01 -45.79 38.95
CA ARG A 111 -14.43 -46.43 40.13
C ARG A 111 -14.00 -47.85 39.80
N MET A 112 -12.72 -48.15 40.00
CA MET A 112 -12.22 -49.53 39.97
C MET A 112 -12.91 -50.38 41.05
N PRO A 113 -13.20 -51.67 40.79
CA PRO A 113 -13.71 -52.58 41.80
C PRO A 113 -12.84 -52.55 43.07
N PHE A 114 -13.47 -52.57 44.23
CA PHE A 114 -12.83 -52.56 45.56
C PHE A 114 -12.00 -51.31 45.92
N LYS A 115 -12.01 -50.25 45.10
CA LYS A 115 -11.39 -48.95 45.44
C LYS A 115 -12.46 -47.89 45.75
N PRO A 116 -12.16 -46.91 46.63
CA PRO A 116 -13.05 -45.78 46.88
C PRO A 116 -13.12 -44.88 45.63
N LEU A 117 -14.23 -44.13 45.49
CA LEU A 117 -14.39 -43.17 44.41
C LEU A 117 -13.48 -41.95 44.64
N GLU A 118 -12.71 -41.57 43.62
CA GLU A 118 -11.80 -40.43 43.67
C GLU A 118 -12.57 -39.11 43.54
N ALA A 119 -12.22 -38.11 44.35
CA ALA A 119 -12.94 -36.83 44.40
C ALA A 119 -12.89 -36.02 43.09
N LYS A 120 -11.87 -36.22 42.25
CA LYS A 120 -11.72 -35.53 40.94
C LYS A 120 -12.81 -35.85 39.93
N TYR A 121 -13.53 -36.96 40.10
CA TYR A 121 -14.59 -37.40 39.19
C TYR A 121 -15.97 -36.94 39.64
N ARG A 122 -16.06 -36.22 40.77
CA ARG A 122 -17.32 -35.61 41.23
C ARG A 122 -17.44 -34.22 40.61
N PHE A 123 -17.91 -34.18 39.36
CA PHE A 123 -18.40 -32.95 38.74
C PHE A 123 -19.75 -32.56 39.33
#